data_AF-A0A7W0JGW9-F1
#
_entry.id   AF-A0A7W0JGW9-F1
#
_cell.length_a   1.000
_cell.length_b   1.000
_cell.length_c   1.000
_cell.angle_alpha   90.00
_cell.angle_beta   90.00
_cell.angle_gamma   90.00
#
_symmetry.space_group_name_H-M   'P 1'
#
loop_
_entity.id
_entity.type
_entity.pdbx_description
1 polymer ?
#
loop_
_entity_poly.entity_id
_entity_poly.type
_entity_poly.pdbx_seq_one_letter_code
_entity_poly.pdbx_strand_id
1 'polypeptide(L)' 'MPEVGDMAPDFELKSNLEKDKKVRLSEFRGTSNVVIAFYPLAWTPV' A
#
# COMPACT_ATOMS: atom_id res chain seq x y z
N MET A 1 3.89 -4.85 -17.64
CA MET A 1 3.49 -3.93 -16.54
C MET A 1 2.03 -4.21 -16.26
N PRO A 2 1.56 -4.18 -15.00
CA PRO A 2 0.15 -4.39 -14.72
C PRO A 2 -0.68 -3.30 -15.40
N GLU A 3 -1.80 -3.69 -15.99
CA GLU A 3 -2.77 -2.78 -16.60
C GLU A 3 -3.99 -2.59 -15.68
N VAL A 4 -4.85 -1.64 -16.02
CA VAL A 4 -6.09 -1.43 -15.27
C VAL A 4 -7.00 -2.65 -15.44
N GLY A 5 -7.45 -3.21 -14.32
CA GLY A 5 -8.25 -4.44 -14.28
C GLY A 5 -7.45 -5.68 -13.88
N ASP A 6 -6.12 -5.63 -14.00
CA ASP A 6 -5.26 -6.69 -13.46
C ASP A 6 -5.28 -6.69 -11.93
N MET A 7 -4.96 -7.86 -11.37
CA MET A 7 -4.67 -7.97 -9.94
C MET A 7 -3.50 -7.05 -9.58
N ALA A 8 -3.71 -6.16 -8.60
CA ALA A 8 -2.65 -5.31 -8.10
C ALA A 8 -1.45 -6.15 -7.59
N PRO A 9 -0.19 -5.79 -7.94
CA PRO A 9 1.00 -6.49 -7.46
C PRO A 9 1.05 -6.52 -5.93
N ASP A 10 1.26 -7.70 -5.35
CA ASP A 10 1.35 -7.82 -3.89
C ASP A 10 2.68 -7.25 -3.36
N PHE A 11 2.63 -6.71 -2.16
CA PHE A 11 3.80 -6.26 -1.42
C PHE A 11 3.58 -6.43 0.08
N GLU A 12 4.68 -6.49 0.83
CA GLU A 12 4.67 -6.40 2.28
C GLU A 12 5.69 -5.35 2.72
N LEU A 13 5.23 -4.31 3.43
CA LEU A 13 6.05 -3.20 3.89
C LEU A 13 5.90 -3.01 5.39
N LYS A 14 6.91 -2.41 6.03
CA LYS A 14 6.83 -2.00 7.43
C LYS A 14 5.90 -0.79 7.55
N SER A 15 5.04 -0.80 8.56
CA SER A 15 4.22 0.34 8.93
C SER A 15 5.04 1.38 9.69
N ASN A 16 4.71 2.66 9.50
CA ASN A 16 5.23 3.76 10.32
C ASN A 16 4.41 3.99 11.61
N LEU A 17 3.26 3.33 11.77
CA LEU A 17 2.34 3.53 12.90
C LEU A 17 2.74 2.75 14.15
N GLU A 18 3.27 1.53 13.97
CA GLU A 18 3.58 0.61 15.06
C GLU A 18 4.92 -0.07 14.78
N LYS A 19 5.75 -0.21 15.81
CA LYS A 19 7.03 -0.90 15.72
C LYS A 19 6.77 -2.37 15.35
N ASP A 20 7.51 -2.87 14.37
CA ASP A 20 7.47 -4.25 13.86
C ASP A 20 6.16 -4.67 13.16
N LYS A 21 5.17 -3.78 13.05
CA LYS A 21 3.99 -4.03 12.23
C LYS A 21 4.34 -4.01 10.74
N LYS A 22 3.85 -5.02 10.04
CA LYS A 22 3.88 -5.07 8.57
C LYS A 22 2.48 -4.96 8.02
N VAL A 23 2.37 -4.44 6.81
CA VAL A 23 1.12 -4.37 6.04
C VAL A 23 1.34 -5.10 4.73
N ARG A 24 0.48 -6.07 4.43
CA ARG A 24 0.48 -6.79 3.17
C ARG A 24 -0.76 -6.46 2.37
N LEU A 25 -0.59 -6.08 1.10
CA LEU A 25 -1.72 -5.65 0.27
C LEU A 25 -2.75 -6.77 0.09
N SER A 26 -2.32 -8.02 -0.07
CA SER A 26 -3.21 -9.15 -0.27
C SER A 26 -4.17 -9.44 0.89
N GLU A 27 -3.88 -8.97 2.12
CA GLU A 27 -4.73 -9.19 3.29
C GLU A 27 -6.08 -8.45 3.19
N PHE A 28 -6.17 -7.43 2.34
CA PHE A 28 -7.40 -6.64 2.13
C PHE A 28 -8.28 -7.15 0.99
N ARG A 29 -7.83 -8.18 0.24
CA ARG A 29 -8.58 -8.71 -0.90
C ARG A 29 -9.92 -9.27 -0.44
N GLY A 30 -11.01 -8.80 -1.05
CA GLY A 30 -12.37 -9.25 -0.76
C GLY A 30 -12.94 -8.75 0.58
N THR A 31 -12.17 -8.01 1.38
CA THR A 31 -12.61 -7.46 2.66
C THR A 31 -12.84 -5.95 2.60
N SER A 32 -12.07 -5.22 1.79
CA SER A 32 -12.16 -3.77 1.69
C SER A 32 -11.66 -3.25 0.34
N ASN A 33 -12.17 -2.09 -0.08
CA ASN A 33 -11.55 -1.32 -1.16
C ASN A 33 -10.28 -0.65 -0.65
N VAL A 34 -9.22 -0.64 -1.44
CA VAL A 34 -7.90 -0.08 -1.07
C VAL A 34 -7.49 0.99 -2.07
N VAL A 35 -7.03 2.13 -1.56
CA VAL A 35 -6.41 3.21 -2.36
C VAL A 35 -4.94 3.31 -1.97
N ILE A 36 -4.05 3.33 -2.95
CA ILE A 36 -2.60 3.46 -2.74
C ILE A 36 -2.16 4.81 -3.29
N ALA A 37 -1.47 5.60 -2.47
CA ALA A 37 -0.87 6.87 -2.88
C ALA A 37 0.63 6.85 -2.62
N PHE A 38 1.41 7.31 -3.60
CA PHE A 38 2.84 7.51 -3.48
C PHE A 38 3.10 9.02 -3.41
N TYR A 39 3.93 9.44 -2.47
CA TYR A 39 4.35 10.84 -2.34
C TYR A 39 5.88 10.89 -2.16
N PRO A 40 6.56 11.98 -2.58
CA PRO A 40 8.01 11.98 -2.71
C PRO A 40 8.76 11.87 -1.38
N LEU A 41 8.36 12.68 -0.39
CA LEU A 41 9.03 12.75 0.90
C LEU A 41 8.10 13.33 1.97
N ALA A 42 8.21 12.81 3.19
CA ALA A 42 7.49 13.37 4.34
C ALA A 42 7.96 14.81 4.65
N TRP A 43 7.04 15.63 5.18
CA TRP A 43 7.34 17.01 5.62
C TRP A 43 7.86 17.96 4.53
N THR A 44 7.43 17.75 3.27
CA THR A 44 7.69 18.67 2.16
C THR A 44 6.42 19.42 1.79
N PRO A 45 6.49 20.72 1.43
CA PRO A 45 5.35 21.42 0.87
C PRO A 45 4.93 20.78 -0.45
N VAL A 46 3.63 20.83 -0.72
CA VAL A 46 3.03 20.40 -2.00
C VAL A 46 2.93 21.55 -2.98
#